data_AF-A0A953LTJ8-F1
#
_entry.id   AF-A0A953LTJ8-F1
#
_cell.length_a   1.000
_cell.length_b   1.000
_cell.length_c   1.000
_cell.angle_alpha   90.00
_cell.angle_beta   90.00
_cell.angle_gamma   90.00
#
_symmetry.space_group_name_H-M   'P 1'
#
loop_
_entity.id
_entity.type
_entity.pdbx_description
1 polymer ?
#
loop_
_entity_poly.entity_id
_entity_poly.type
_entity_poly.pdbx_seq_one_letter_code
_entity_poly.pdbx_strand_id
1 'polypeptide(L)'
;AAARQDGVPLTVSHERFQRMSALHRFDIAMPLGGEDEIRLTFNKTFSDLYEIDSIQPQPLRPNASDGGLVLTFELPERGNFNAAMWVRPRNFGSASLEIGTPRGSLTLPIFVYP
;
A
#
# COMPACT_ATOMS: atom_id res chain seq x y z
N ALA A 1 -0.43 -12.76 4.62
CA ALA A 1 -1.91 -12.81 4.63
C ALA A 1 -2.46 -11.84 3.59
N ALA A 2 -3.58 -12.15 2.94
CA ALA A 2 -4.24 -11.26 1.99
C ALA A 2 -5.46 -10.58 2.65
N ALA A 3 -5.50 -9.25 2.63
CA ALA A 3 -6.62 -8.44 3.10
C ALA A 3 -7.48 -8.01 1.91
N ARG A 4 -8.80 -8.11 2.09
CA ARG A 4 -9.85 -7.73 1.13
C ARG A 4 -11.08 -7.26 1.90
N GLN A 5 -11.91 -6.44 1.28
CA GLN A 5 -13.19 -6.00 1.82
C GLN A 5 -14.24 -5.99 0.71
N ASP A 6 -15.44 -6.44 1.03
CA ASP A 6 -16.55 -6.47 0.07
C ASP A 6 -16.88 -5.06 -0.45
N GLY A 7 -17.06 -4.95 -1.76
CA GLY A 7 -17.32 -3.68 -2.44
C GLY A 7 -16.09 -2.81 -2.68
N VAL A 8 -14.91 -3.16 -2.13
CA VAL A 8 -13.66 -2.44 -2.39
C VAL A 8 -12.82 -3.24 -3.40
N PRO A 9 -12.53 -2.69 -4.60
CA PRO A 9 -11.74 -3.37 -5.62
C PRO A 9 -10.25 -3.32 -5.28
N LEU A 10 -9.84 -3.77 -4.10
CA LEU A 10 -8.45 -3.75 -3.65
C LEU A 10 -8.14 -5.04 -2.90
N THR A 11 -6.98 -5.61 -3.19
CA THR A 11 -6.39 -6.71 -2.44
C THR A 11 -5.00 -6.30 -2.00
N VAL A 12 -4.67 -6.47 -0.71
CA VAL A 12 -3.31 -6.24 -0.21
C VAL A 12 -2.81 -7.48 0.51
N SER A 13 -1.76 -8.10 -0.02
CA SER A 13 -1.03 -9.18 0.65
C SER A 13 0.18 -8.63 1.39
N HIS A 14 0.31 -9.00 2.66
CA HIS A 14 1.38 -8.52 3.55
C HIS A 14 1.62 -9.47 4.73
N GLU A 15 2.72 -9.28 5.43
CA GLU A 15 2.99 -9.92 6.72
C GLU A 15 2.43 -9.06 7.86
N ARG A 16 1.56 -9.63 8.70
CA ARG A 16 0.96 -8.91 9.84
C ARG A 16 1.96 -8.70 10.99
N PHE A 17 2.89 -9.64 11.16
CA PHE A 17 3.92 -9.59 12.18
C PHE A 17 5.26 -9.39 11.50
N GLN A 18 5.91 -8.26 11.76
CA GLN A 18 7.08 -7.81 10.99
C GLN A 18 8.26 -7.57 11.90
N ARG A 19 9.45 -8.02 11.51
CA ARG A 19 10.69 -7.71 12.23
C ARG A 19 11.24 -6.34 11.82
N MET A 20 11.57 -5.50 12.79
CA MET A 20 12.10 -4.14 12.61
C MET A 20 13.31 -4.09 11.65
N SER A 21 14.24 -5.04 11.78
CA SER A 21 15.47 -5.08 10.97
C SER A 21 15.29 -5.64 9.55
N ALA A 22 14.10 -6.12 9.21
CA ALA A 22 13.84 -6.81 7.93
C ALA A 22 13.20 -5.89 6.90
N LEU A 23 13.42 -6.21 5.63
CA LEU A 23 12.69 -5.61 4.51
C LEU A 23 11.36 -6.36 4.34
N HIS A 24 10.25 -5.64 4.36
CA HIS A 24 8.91 -6.18 4.21
C HIS A 24 8.32 -5.83 2.87
N ARG A 25 7.37 -6.65 2.40
CA ARG A 25 6.72 -6.48 1.11
C ARG A 25 5.20 -6.39 1.26
N PHE A 26 4.62 -5.40 0.59
CA PHE A 26 3.19 -5.28 0.33
C PHE A 26 2.94 -5.55 -1.14
N ASP A 27 2.14 -6.57 -1.43
CA ASP A 27 1.65 -6.86 -2.78
C ASP A 27 0.23 -6.36 -2.91
N ILE A 28 0.03 -5.41 -3.83
CA ILE A 28 -1.22 -4.69 -4.04
C ILE A 28 -1.76 -5.12 -5.39
N ALA A 29 -2.98 -5.61 -5.42
CA ALA A 29 -3.68 -5.98 -6.65
C ALA A 29 -5.04 -5.30 -6.70
N MET A 30 -5.38 -4.79 -7.88
CA MET A 30 -6.65 -4.13 -8.14
C MET A 30 -7.14 -4.49 -9.54
N PRO A 31 -8.41 -4.94 -9.71
CA PRO A 31 -8.99 -5.06 -11.04
C PRO A 31 -9.10 -3.69 -11.69
N LEU A 32 -8.87 -3.63 -13.00
CA LEU A 32 -9.09 -2.39 -13.75
C LEU A 32 -10.59 -2.08 -13.78
N GLY A 33 -10.94 -0.82 -13.57
CA GLY A 33 -12.25 -0.29 -13.92
C GLY A 33 -12.14 0.76 -15.01
N GLY A 34 -13.21 1.55 -15.21
CA GLY A 34 -13.23 2.64 -16.18
C GLY A 34 -12.46 3.89 -15.74
N GLU A 35 -11.34 3.73 -15.02
CA GLU A 35 -10.44 4.82 -14.63
C GLU A 35 -9.35 5.05 -15.69
N ASP A 36 -8.90 6.30 -15.82
CA ASP A 36 -7.80 6.67 -16.72
C ASP A 36 -6.41 6.45 -16.09
N GLU A 37 -6.32 6.48 -14.76
CA GLU A 37 -5.09 6.28 -13.99
C GLU A 37 -5.36 5.45 -12.73
N ILE A 38 -4.34 4.75 -12.23
CA ILE A 38 -4.42 4.05 -10.95
C ILE A 38 -3.95 4.97 -9.84
N ARG A 39 -4.79 5.18 -8.82
CA ARG A 39 -4.46 5.97 -7.64
C ARG A 39 -4.55 5.14 -6.37
N LEU A 40 -3.43 5.02 -5.67
CA LEU A 40 -3.34 4.42 -4.34
C LEU A 40 -3.12 5.50 -3.29
N THR A 41 -3.82 5.39 -2.16
CA THR A 41 -3.64 6.24 -1.00
C THR A 41 -3.16 5.41 0.19
N PHE A 42 -2.27 5.97 0.99
CA PHE A 42 -1.77 5.39 2.23
C PHE A 42 -1.89 6.45 3.31
N ASN A 43 -2.45 6.09 4.47
CA ASN A 43 -2.61 7.05 5.56
C ASN A 43 -1.27 7.54 6.13
N LYS A 44 -1.32 8.62 6.92
CA LYS A 44 -0.16 9.16 7.62
C LYS A 44 0.58 8.12 8.46
N THR A 45 -0.15 7.23 9.15
CA THR A 45 0.43 6.14 9.95
C THR A 45 1.40 5.27 9.14
N PHE A 46 1.10 5.01 7.87
CA PHE A 46 2.00 4.30 6.97
C PHE A 46 3.32 5.05 6.78
N SER A 47 3.24 6.35 6.50
CA SER A 47 4.41 7.20 6.24
C SER A 47 5.26 7.40 7.50
N ASP A 48 4.63 7.43 8.68
CA ASP A 48 5.33 7.53 9.97
C ASP A 48 6.00 6.20 10.36
N LEU A 49 5.40 5.06 10.02
CA LEU A 49 5.91 3.74 10.38
C LEU A 49 7.02 3.27 9.43
N TYR A 50 6.95 3.58 8.14
CA TYR A 50 7.83 2.98 7.14
C TYR A 50 8.73 3.97 6.41
N GLU A 51 9.91 3.47 6.07
CA GLU A 51 10.70 3.95 4.96
C GLU A 51 10.40 3.10 3.73
N ILE A 52 10.09 3.74 2.59
CA ILE A 52 9.90 3.03 1.32
C ILE A 52 11.27 2.82 0.68
N ASP A 53 11.65 1.56 0.50
CA ASP A 53 12.90 1.14 -0.14
C ASP A 53 12.72 1.14 -1.67
N SER A 54 11.62 0.54 -2.17
CA SER A 54 11.29 0.55 -3.60
C SER A 54 9.81 0.25 -3.87
N ILE A 55 9.35 0.64 -5.06
CA ILE A 55 8.00 0.37 -5.57
C ILE A 55 8.12 -0.11 -7.03
N GLN A 56 7.35 -1.13 -7.40
CA GLN A 56 7.26 -1.63 -8.77
C GLN A 56 5.79 -1.91 -9.14
N PRO A 57 5.27 -1.41 -10.29
CA PRO A 57 5.93 -0.49 -11.22
C PRO A 57 6.22 0.86 -10.55
N GLN A 58 7.09 1.67 -11.14
CA GLN A 58 7.36 3.01 -10.63
C GLN A 58 6.12 3.89 -10.76
N PRO A 59 5.73 4.63 -9.70
CA PRO A 59 4.64 5.59 -9.80
C PRO A 59 5.03 6.76 -10.70
N LEU A 60 4.08 7.23 -11.52
CA LEU A 60 4.24 8.45 -12.32
C LEU A 60 4.49 9.68 -11.46
N ARG A 61 3.74 9.76 -10.35
CA ARG A 61 3.77 10.91 -9.43
C ARG A 61 3.61 10.39 -8.00
N PRO A 62 4.67 10.42 -7.18
CA PRO A 62 4.52 10.34 -5.74
C PRO A 62 4.14 11.72 -5.20
N ASN A 63 3.08 11.79 -4.40
CA ASN A 63 2.69 13.01 -3.69
C ASN A 63 2.53 12.72 -2.20
N ALA A 64 3.47 13.23 -1.40
CA ALA A 64 3.37 13.20 0.05
C ALA A 64 2.66 14.48 0.53
N SER A 65 1.67 14.31 1.40
CA SER A 65 0.93 15.41 2.04
C SER A 65 0.70 15.09 3.52
N ASP A 66 0.20 16.06 4.28
CA ASP A 66 -0.09 15.86 5.71
C ASP A 66 -1.08 14.71 5.98
N GLY A 67 -1.92 14.35 5.00
CA GLY A 67 -2.83 13.21 5.07
C GLY A 67 -2.20 11.83 4.82
N GLY A 68 -0.94 11.79 4.37
CA GLY A 68 -0.21 10.57 4.02
C GLY A 68 0.34 10.60 2.60
N LEU A 69 0.47 9.41 1.99
CA LEU A 69 1.09 9.22 0.70
C LEU A 69 0.05 8.90 -0.37
N VAL A 70 0.14 9.58 -1.51
CA VAL A 70 -0.63 9.29 -2.72
C VAL A 70 0.33 8.87 -3.82
N LEU A 71 0.06 7.72 -4.43
CA LEU A 71 0.81 7.20 -5.56
C LEU A 71 -0.12 7.08 -6.78
N THR A 72 0.30 7.69 -7.88
CA THR A 72 -0.38 7.56 -9.18
C THR A 72 0.45 6.70 -10.11
N PHE A 73 -0.17 5.74 -10.80
CA PHE A 73 0.45 4.86 -11.77
C PHE A 73 -0.28 4.91 -13.11
N GLU A 74 0.43 4.57 -14.17
CA GLU A 74 -0.18 4.30 -15.47
C GLU A 74 -1.16 3.13 -15.37
N LEU A 75 -2.23 3.24 -16.15
CA LEU A 75 -3.14 2.13 -16.35
C LEU A 75 -2.43 1.05 -17.16
N PRO A 76 -2.35 -0.20 -16.69
CA PRO A 76 -1.78 -1.28 -17.49
C PRO A 76 -2.65 -1.55 -18.71
N GLU A 77 -2.03 -1.87 -19.85
CA GLU A 77 -2.74 -2.06 -21.13
C GLU A 77 -3.81 -3.16 -21.08
N ARG A 78 -3.60 -4.20 -20.27
CA ARG A 78 -4.52 -5.33 -20.07
C ARG A 78 -4.35 -5.94 -18.68
N GLY A 79 -5.40 -6.61 -18.19
CA GLY A 79 -5.34 -7.46 -17.00
C GLY A 79 -5.73 -6.73 -15.72
N ASN A 80 -5.02 -6.99 -14.63
CA ASN A 80 -5.19 -6.31 -13.34
C ASN A 80 -3.98 -5.40 -13.09
N PHE A 81 -4.20 -4.31 -12.37
CA PHE A 81 -3.09 -3.57 -11.79
C PHE A 81 -2.47 -4.38 -10.66
N ASN A 82 -1.15 -4.52 -10.69
CA ASN A 82 -0.38 -5.13 -9.61
C ASN A 82 0.80 -4.22 -9.29
N ALA A 83 1.00 -3.94 -8.01
CA ALA A 83 2.18 -3.26 -7.50
C ALA A 83 2.78 -4.01 -6.32
N ALA A 84 4.10 -4.01 -6.23
CA ALA A 84 4.85 -4.46 -5.08
C ALA A 84 5.58 -3.26 -4.47
N MET A 85 5.46 -3.11 -3.16
CA MET A 85 6.16 -2.08 -2.39
C MET A 85 7.00 -2.75 -1.31
N TRP A 86 8.29 -2.42 -1.29
CA TRP A 86 9.23 -2.88 -0.27
C TRP A 86 9.50 -1.75 0.72
N VAL A 87 9.42 -2.08 2.00
CA VAL A 87 9.51 -1.10 3.09
C VAL A 87 10.33 -1.59 4.27
N ARG A 88 10.94 -0.65 4.99
CA ARG A 88 11.63 -0.90 6.27
C ARG A 88 10.91 -0.17 7.40
N PRO A 89 10.58 -0.85 8.51
CA PRO A 89 10.02 -0.17 9.67
C PRO A 89 11.02 0.81 10.27
N ARG A 90 10.53 1.99 10.67
CA ARG A 90 11.28 3.02 11.40
C ARG A 90 11.07 2.93 12.92
N ASN A 91 9.98 2.28 13.34
CA ASN A 91 9.58 2.11 14.74
C ASN A 91 8.95 0.71 14.94
N PHE A 92 8.95 0.22 16.17
CA PHE A 92 8.26 -1.02 16.56
C PHE A 92 6.94 -0.73 17.30
N GLY A 93 6.03 -1.70 17.33
CA GLY A 93 4.73 -1.60 17.99
C GLY A 93 3.56 -1.95 17.06
N SER A 94 2.34 -1.73 17.56
CA SER A 94 1.11 -1.94 16.80
C SER A 94 0.76 -0.70 15.97
N ALA A 95 0.31 -0.93 14.74
CA ALA A 95 -0.18 0.13 13.86
C ALA A 95 -1.41 -0.34 13.08
N SER A 96 -2.26 0.62 12.72
CA SER A 96 -3.39 0.40 11.81
C SER A 96 -3.13 1.20 10.53
N LEU A 97 -2.77 0.49 9.47
CA LEU A 97 -2.54 1.09 8.16
C LEU A 97 -3.85 1.18 7.42
N GLU A 98 -4.03 2.24 6.63
CA GLU A 98 -5.13 2.33 5.70
C GLU A 98 -4.55 2.49 4.30
N ILE A 99 -4.92 1.57 3.42
CA ILE A 99 -4.52 1.59 2.00
C ILE A 99 -5.79 1.65 1.17
N GLY A 100 -5.89 2.63 0.29
CA GLY A 100 -7.13 2.91 -0.43
C GLY A 100 -6.96 3.28 -1.88
N THR A 101 -8.13 3.44 -2.50
CA THR A 101 -8.39 3.86 -3.86
C THR A 101 -9.52 4.90 -3.80
N PRO A 102 -9.81 5.63 -4.89
CA PRO A 102 -10.99 6.50 -4.94
C PRO A 102 -12.32 5.78 -4.64
N ARG A 103 -12.38 4.44 -4.78
CA ARG A 103 -13.58 3.62 -4.57
C ARG A 103 -13.68 3.01 -3.17
N GLY A 104 -12.71 3.25 -2.29
CA GLY A 104 -12.71 2.75 -0.92
C GLY A 104 -11.33 2.32 -0.43
N SER A 105 -11.25 1.94 0.85
CA SER A 105 -10.00 1.59 1.52
C SER A 105 -10.09 0.30 2.33
N LEU A 106 -8.93 -0.25 2.64
CA LEU A 106 -8.72 -1.40 3.52
C LEU A 106 -7.94 -0.97 4.75
N THR A 107 -8.36 -1.42 5.92
CA THR A 107 -7.60 -1.26 7.16
C THR A 107 -6.78 -2.52 7.44
N LEU A 108 -5.48 -2.38 7.64
CA LEU A 108 -4.52 -3.45 7.86
C LEU A 108 -3.87 -3.32 9.24
N PRO A 109 -4.14 -4.22 10.19
CA PRO A 109 -3.44 -4.23 11.47
C PRO A 109 -2.03 -4.82 11.29
N ILE A 110 -1.01 -4.11 11.75
CA ILE A 110 0.39 -4.54 11.77
C ILE A 110 0.92 -4.55 13.20
N PHE A 111 1.79 -5.51 13.50
CA PHE A 111 2.65 -5.49 14.68
C PHE A 111 4.11 -5.64 14.27
N VAL A 112 4.90 -4.59 14.51
CA VAL A 112 6.34 -4.62 14.30
C VAL A 112 7.02 -4.97 15.62
N TYR A 113 7.89 -5.97 15.61
CA TYR A 113 8.69 -6.39 16.75
C TYR A 113 10.19 -6.23 16.46
N PRO A 114 11.06 -6.14 17.48
CA PRO A 114 12.51 -6.02 17.29
C PRO A 114 13.14 -7.11 16.40
#